data_AF-A0A958IVP4-F1
#
_entry.id   AF-A0A958IVP4-F1
#
_cell.length_a   1.000
_cell.length_b   1.000
_cell.length_c   1.000
_cell.angle_alpha   90.00
_cell.angle_beta   90.00
_cell.angle_gamma   90.00
#
_symmetry.space_group_name_H-M   'P 1'
#
loop_
_entity.id
_entity.type
_entity.pdbx_description
1 polymer ?
#
loop_
_entity_poly.entity_id
_entity_poly.type
_entity_poly.pdbx_seq_one_letter_code
_entity_poly.pdbx_strand_id
1 'polypeptide(L)'
;ILSSLAILSPAGAQDSIVSTGQSFVISDTIRFAGGFVDNSRSASIGLPPGFAVDGPLVYDLTAAGNVAVVSWTVIAPAAVPLSQPSLITFTHRGVETNTGSEIVQQATLPITVVTRSR
;
A
#
# COMPACT_ATOMS: atom_id res chain seq x y z
N ILE A 1 -6.76 11.55 7.18
CA ILE A 1 -6.23 11.04 5.88
C ILE A 1 -7.18 9.95 5.41
N LEU A 2 -7.60 9.96 4.15
CA LEU A 2 -8.42 8.90 3.55
C LEU A 2 -7.57 8.17 2.51
N SER A 3 -7.64 6.85 2.44
CA SER A 3 -6.91 6.03 1.46
C SER A 3 -7.88 5.13 0.71
N SER A 4 -7.56 4.82 -0.54
CA SER A 4 -8.33 3.91 -1.40
C SER A 4 -7.34 3.02 -2.13
N LEU A 5 -7.31 1.75 -1.71
CA LEU A 5 -6.38 0.74 -2.20
C LEU A 5 -7.00 -0.08 -3.33
N ALA A 6 -6.22 -0.36 -4.37
CA ALA A 6 -6.63 -1.24 -5.46
C ALA A 6 -5.44 -2.00 -6.05
N ILE A 7 -5.65 -3.23 -6.50
CA ILE A 7 -4.67 -3.94 -7.33
C ILE A 7 -4.94 -3.53 -8.78
N LEU A 8 -3.95 -2.94 -9.45
CA LEU A 8 -4.09 -2.48 -10.85
C LEU A 8 -3.76 -3.57 -11.85
N SER A 9 -2.76 -4.39 -11.53
CA SER A 9 -2.23 -5.39 -12.45
C SER A 9 -1.68 -6.60 -11.69
N PRO A 10 -1.81 -7.82 -12.25
CA PRO A 10 -2.59 -8.11 -13.46
C PRO A 10 -4.10 -8.12 -13.18
N ALA A 11 -4.91 -8.02 -14.25
CA ALA A 11 -6.37 -7.98 -14.14
C ALA A 11 -6.95 -9.18 -13.38
N GLY A 12 -6.32 -10.36 -13.52
CA GLY A 12 -6.72 -11.58 -12.82
C GLY A 12 -6.39 -11.63 -11.32
N ALA A 13 -5.78 -10.59 -10.76
CA ALA A 13 -5.50 -10.46 -9.32
C ALA A 13 -6.30 -9.31 -8.66
N GLN A 14 -7.24 -8.69 -9.39
CA GLN A 14 -8.07 -7.60 -8.87
C GLN A 14 -9.08 -8.07 -7.81
N ASP A 15 -9.28 -9.38 -7.69
CA ASP A 15 -10.04 -10.06 -6.64
C ASP A 15 -9.21 -10.33 -5.37
N SER A 16 -8.00 -9.75 -5.27
CA SER A 16 -7.04 -9.98 -4.20
C SER A 16 -6.50 -11.42 -4.11
N ILE A 17 -6.60 -12.20 -5.20
CA ILE A 17 -5.99 -13.53 -5.30
C ILE A 17 -4.76 -13.45 -6.20
N VAL A 18 -3.59 -13.82 -5.66
CA VAL A 18 -2.31 -13.81 -6.40
C VAL A 18 -1.66 -15.19 -6.37
N SER A 19 -0.97 -15.56 -7.44
CA SER A 19 -0.17 -16.78 -7.47
C SER A 19 1.14 -16.61 -6.73
N THR A 20 1.69 -17.70 -6.18
CA THR A 20 3.05 -17.73 -5.63
C THR A 20 4.09 -17.19 -6.62
N GLY A 21 4.97 -16.31 -6.16
CA GLY A 21 6.03 -15.68 -6.97
C GLY A 21 5.53 -14.68 -8.02
N GLN A 22 4.24 -14.37 -8.05
CA GLN A 22 3.67 -13.41 -8.99
C GLN A 22 3.97 -11.97 -8.55
N SER A 23 4.34 -11.13 -9.52
CA SER A 23 4.39 -9.68 -9.34
C SER A 23 3.01 -9.06 -9.60
N PHE A 24 2.60 -8.14 -8.76
CA PHE A 24 1.35 -7.39 -8.88
C PHE A 24 1.54 -5.94 -8.44
N VAL A 25 0.75 -5.03 -8.98
CA VAL A 25 0.85 -3.59 -8.69
C VAL A 25 -0.32 -3.17 -7.82
N ILE A 26 -0.02 -2.64 -6.64
CA ILE A 26 -1.00 -2.01 -5.76
C ILE A 26 -0.92 -0.50 -5.95
N SER A 27 -2.06 0.15 -6.14
CA SER A 27 -2.21 1.60 -6.11
C SER A 27 -2.91 2.03 -4.84
N ASP A 28 -2.43 3.12 -4.25
CA ASP A 28 -3.12 3.83 -3.18
C ASP A 28 -3.42 5.26 -3.63
N THR A 29 -4.70 5.62 -3.60
CA THR A 29 -5.15 7.01 -3.77
C THR A 29 -5.40 7.62 -2.40
N ILE A 30 -4.53 8.55 -2.02
CA ILE A 30 -4.49 9.14 -0.68
C ILE A 30 -5.01 10.56 -0.74
N ARG A 31 -6.00 10.88 0.10
CA ARG A 31 -6.56 12.23 0.25
C ARG A 31 -6.27 12.80 1.63
N PHE A 32 -5.58 13.93 1.65
CA PHE A 32 -5.27 14.70 2.84
C PHE A 32 -6.36 15.75 3.07
N ALA A 33 -7.45 15.35 3.75
CA ALA A 33 -8.56 16.24 4.08
C ALA A 33 -8.35 16.94 5.44
N GLY A 34 -8.50 18.27 5.49
CA GLY A 34 -8.45 19.04 6.75
C GLY A 34 -7.25 19.98 6.92
N GLY A 35 -6.44 20.18 5.88
CA GLY A 35 -5.26 21.05 5.95
C GLY A 35 -4.08 20.35 6.61
N PHE A 36 -3.12 19.96 5.79
CA PHE A 36 -1.89 19.30 6.23
C PHE A 36 -0.70 20.13 5.77
N VAL A 37 0.37 20.18 6.56
CA VAL A 37 1.63 20.78 6.10
C VAL A 37 2.15 19.94 4.94
N ASP A 38 2.32 20.55 3.76
CA ASP A 38 2.68 19.82 2.54
C ASP A 38 3.96 19.00 2.74
N ASN A 39 4.99 19.58 3.35
CA ASN A 39 6.29 18.93 3.53
C ASN A 39 6.37 17.84 4.62
N SER A 40 5.23 17.42 5.18
CA SER A 40 5.16 16.41 6.25
C SER A 40 4.53 15.09 5.80
N ARG A 41 4.08 15.02 4.54
CA ARG A 41 3.25 13.93 4.04
C ARG A 41 4.11 12.76 3.54
N SER A 42 3.78 11.55 3.96
CA SER A 42 4.42 10.34 3.43
C SER A 42 3.46 9.15 3.43
N ALA A 43 3.77 8.16 2.60
CA ALA A 43 3.08 6.88 2.57
C ALA A 43 4.11 5.74 2.57
N SER A 44 3.85 4.68 3.32
CA SER A 44 4.70 3.50 3.36
C SER A 44 3.90 2.21 3.30
N ILE A 45 4.54 1.17 2.78
CA ILE A 45 4.01 -0.19 2.69
C ILE A 45 4.75 -1.10 3.67
N GLY A 46 3.99 -1.87 4.43
CA GLY A 46 4.44 -2.93 5.31
C GLY A 46 3.97 -4.27 4.76
N LEU A 47 4.91 -5.20 4.58
CA LEU A 47 4.65 -6.49 3.97
C LEU A 47 4.63 -7.61 5.01
N PRO A 48 3.72 -8.59 4.87
CA PRO A 48 3.79 -9.82 5.65
C PRO A 48 4.99 -10.67 5.21
N PRO A 49 5.42 -11.65 6.02
CA PRO A 49 6.60 -12.47 5.73
C PRO A 49 6.54 -13.13 4.34
N GLY A 50 7.66 -13.06 3.61
CA GLY A 50 7.84 -13.70 2.31
C GLY A 50 7.40 -12.85 1.10
N PHE A 51 6.64 -11.78 1.32
CA PHE A 51 6.39 -10.79 0.27
C PHE A 51 7.60 -9.85 0.11
N ALA A 52 7.79 -9.30 -1.09
CA ALA A 52 8.78 -8.28 -1.37
C ALA A 52 8.17 -7.12 -2.17
N VAL A 53 8.83 -5.96 -2.15
CA VAL A 53 8.50 -4.82 -3.02
C VAL A 53 9.68 -4.60 -3.95
N ASP A 54 9.38 -4.43 -5.23
CA ASP A 54 10.33 -3.96 -6.22
C ASP A 54 10.26 -2.43 -6.27
N GLY A 55 11.17 -1.77 -5.56
CA GLY A 55 11.22 -0.31 -5.41
C GLY A 55 11.22 0.15 -3.94
N PRO A 56 10.85 1.42 -3.69
CA PRO A 56 10.90 2.00 -2.35
C PRO A 56 9.74 1.51 -1.47
N LEU A 57 10.03 1.29 -0.18
CA LEU A 57 9.01 1.01 0.83
C LEU A 57 8.27 2.27 1.30
N VAL A 58 8.85 3.45 1.07
CA VAL A 58 8.33 4.74 1.52
C VAL A 58 8.37 5.72 0.37
N TYR A 59 7.25 6.41 0.13
CA TYR A 59 7.17 7.54 -0.76
C TYR A 59 7.03 8.83 0.03
N ASP A 60 7.86 9.81 -0.32
CA ASP A 60 7.69 11.19 0.09
C ASP A 60 6.60 11.86 -0.77
N LEU A 61 5.62 12.47 -0.10
CA LEU A 61 4.47 13.12 -0.72
C LEU A 61 4.51 14.64 -0.54
N THR A 62 5.68 15.21 -0.21
CA THR A 62 5.88 16.66 -0.04
C THR A 62 5.46 17.50 -1.25
N ALA A 63 5.66 16.97 -2.46
CA ALA A 63 5.28 17.63 -3.72
C ALA A 63 3.84 17.33 -4.17
N ALA A 64 3.13 16.45 -3.45
CA ALA A 64 1.76 16.11 -3.80
C ALA A 64 0.79 17.20 -3.31
N GLY A 65 -0.23 17.48 -4.12
CA GLY A 65 -1.36 18.28 -3.67
C GLY A 65 -2.20 17.56 -2.59
N ASN A 66 -3.44 17.98 -2.43
CA ASN A 66 -4.36 17.35 -1.46
C ASN A 66 -4.70 15.88 -1.79
N VAL A 67 -4.40 15.44 -3.00
CA VAL A 67 -4.53 14.06 -3.46
C VAL A 67 -3.17 13.60 -3.98
N ALA A 68 -2.70 12.47 -3.46
CA ALA A 68 -1.51 11.78 -3.92
C ALA A 68 -1.91 10.39 -4.45
N VAL A 69 -1.25 9.93 -5.50
CA VAL A 69 -1.40 8.56 -6.00
C VAL A 69 -0.02 7.92 -5.98
N VAL A 70 0.10 6.79 -5.28
CA VAL A 70 1.33 6.02 -5.20
C VAL A 70 1.07 4.59 -5.64
N SER A 71 2.10 3.94 -6.17
CA SER A 71 2.03 2.55 -6.60
C SER A 71 3.25 1.76 -6.14
N TRP A 72 3.00 0.54 -5.69
CA TRP A 72 4.04 -0.43 -5.36
C TRP A 72 3.90 -1.68 -6.22
N THR A 73 5.01 -2.10 -6.82
CA THR A 73 5.13 -3.42 -7.40
C THR A 73 5.49 -4.39 -6.27
N VAL A 74 4.58 -5.28 -5.93
CA VAL A 74 4.74 -6.29 -4.87
C VAL A 74 4.95 -7.66 -5.52
N ILE A 75 5.84 -8.45 -4.93
CA ILE A 75 6.14 -9.83 -5.33
C ILE A 75 5.58 -10.75 -4.25
N ALA A 76 4.69 -11.65 -4.64
CA ALA A 76 4.12 -12.68 -3.77
C ALA A 76 5.18 -13.71 -3.35
N PRO A 77 5.03 -14.35 -2.17
CA PRO A 77 5.98 -15.34 -1.68
C PRO A 77 6.08 -16.56 -2.61
N ALA A 78 7.24 -17.23 -2.58
CA ALA A 78 7.49 -18.44 -3.37
C ALA A 78 6.67 -19.66 -2.90
N ALA A 79 6.16 -19.65 -1.67
CA ALA A 79 5.29 -20.66 -1.10
C ALA A 79 4.04 -20.01 -0.54
N VAL A 80 2.92 -20.75 -0.47
CA VAL A 80 1.68 -20.27 0.13
C VAL A 80 1.88 -20.10 1.65
N PRO A 81 1.65 -18.89 2.20
CA PRO A 81 1.67 -18.66 3.65
C PRO A 81 0.69 -19.58 4.40
N LEU A 82 1.09 -20.04 5.59
CA LEU A 82 0.27 -20.90 6.46
C LEU A 82 -0.97 -20.19 7.04
N SER A 83 -0.94 -18.86 7.11
CA SER A 83 -2.05 -18.02 7.55
C SER A 83 -2.52 -17.14 6.39
N GLN A 84 -3.82 -17.16 6.11
CA GLN A 84 -4.46 -16.42 5.02
C GLN A 84 -5.76 -15.78 5.53
N PRO A 85 -6.13 -14.58 5.02
CA PRO A 85 -5.38 -13.78 4.06
C PRO A 85 -4.12 -13.15 4.67
N SER A 86 -3.09 -12.96 3.86
CA SER A 86 -1.92 -12.15 4.23
C SER A 86 -2.31 -10.67 4.20
N LEU A 87 -2.05 -9.93 5.28
CA LEU A 87 -2.40 -8.51 5.37
C LEU A 87 -1.21 -7.65 4.99
N ILE A 88 -1.33 -6.90 3.89
CA ILE A 88 -0.40 -5.82 3.56
C ILE A 88 -0.91 -4.55 4.25
N THR A 89 -0.02 -3.86 4.96
CA THR A 89 -0.37 -2.66 5.72
C THR A 89 0.17 -1.42 5.03
N PHE A 90 -0.64 -0.37 4.93
CA PHE A 90 -0.26 0.93 4.39
C PHE A 90 -0.31 1.95 5.51
N THR A 91 0.77 2.71 5.70
CA THR A 91 0.84 3.76 6.72
C THR A 91 1.00 5.10 6.07
N HIS A 92 0.09 6.02 6.40
CA HIS A 92 0.08 7.40 5.93
C HIS A 92 0.40 8.32 7.07
N ARG A 93 1.27 9.30 6.84
CA ARG A 93 1.63 10.30 7.83
C ARG A 93 1.43 11.68 7.28
N GLY A 94 1.14 12.63 8.16
CA GLY A 94 1.09 14.05 7.87
C GLY A 94 0.88 14.85 9.14
N VAL A 95 1.35 16.09 9.16
CA VAL A 95 1.17 17.03 10.27
C VAL A 95 0.00 17.95 9.95
N GLU A 96 -0.96 18.05 10.87
CA GLU A 96 -2.13 18.92 10.73
C GLU A 96 -1.75 20.39 10.96
N THR A 97 -2.22 21.28 10.08
CA THR A 97 -1.70 22.66 10.00
C THR A 97 -2.11 23.54 11.19
N ASN A 98 -3.26 23.30 11.81
CA ASN A 98 -3.78 24.18 12.87
C ASN A 98 -3.23 23.84 14.26
N THR A 99 -2.95 22.57 14.50
CA THR A 99 -2.54 22.00 15.80
C THR A 99 -1.06 21.62 15.83
N GLY A 100 -0.44 21.40 14.67
CA GLY A 100 0.91 20.85 14.57
C GLY A 100 1.02 19.37 14.95
N SER A 101 -0.10 18.68 15.13
CA SER A 101 -0.13 17.27 15.53
C SER A 101 0.22 16.36 14.35
N GLU A 102 1.08 15.37 14.58
CA GLU A 102 1.27 14.28 13.61
C GLU A 102 0.04 13.37 13.61
N ILE A 103 -0.53 13.18 12.43
CA ILE A 103 -1.60 12.22 12.17
C ILE A 103 -1.00 11.04 11.43
N VAL A 104 -1.15 9.86 12.01
CA VAL A 104 -0.80 8.59 11.39
C VAL A 104 -2.09 7.82 11.12
N GLN A 105 -2.32 7.45 9.86
CA GLN A 105 -3.48 6.65 9.45
C GLN A 105 -2.99 5.34 8.82
N GLN A 106 -3.60 4.23 9.21
CA GLN A 106 -3.33 2.94 8.60
C GLN A 106 -4.52 2.47 7.75
N ALA A 107 -4.18 1.68 6.73
CA ALA A 107 -5.11 0.88 5.94
C ALA A 107 -4.49 -0.50 5.71
N THR A 108 -5.31 -1.50 5.42
CA THR A 108 -4.86 -2.86 5.13
C THR A 108 -5.51 -3.38 3.86
N LEU A 109 -4.75 -4.18 3.11
CA LEU A 109 -5.23 -4.91 1.95
C LEU A 109 -5.04 -6.41 2.22
N PRO A 110 -6.12 -7.20 2.36
CA PRO A 110 -6.00 -8.65 2.45
C PRO A 110 -5.65 -9.23 1.07
N ILE A 111 -4.66 -10.12 1.05
CA ILE A 111 -4.20 -10.84 -0.15
C ILE A 111 -4.25 -12.33 0.13
N THR A 112 -4.91 -13.08 -0.76
CA THR A 112 -4.89 -14.54 -0.76
C THR A 112 -3.83 -15.04 -1.74
N VAL A 113 -2.89 -15.85 -1.27
CA VAL A 113 -1.88 -16.45 -2.16
C VAL A 113 -2.28 -17.89 -2.49
N VAL A 114 -2.33 -18.21 -3.77
CA VAL A 114 -2.58 -19.56 -4.28
C VAL A 114 -1.33 -20.09 -4.99
N THR A 115 -1.21 -21.41 -5.09
CA THR A 115 -0.15 -22.02 -5.90
C THR A 115 -0.31 -21.59 -7.35
N ARG A 116 0.79 -21.19 -7.99
CA ARG A 116 0.80 -20.88 -9.42
C ARG A 116 0.35 -22.09 -10.24
N SER A 117 -0.68 -21.91 -11.07
CA SER A 117 -1.08 -22.92 -12.06
C SER A 117 0.04 -23.10 -13.09
N ARG A 118 0.33 -24.37 -13.41
CA ARG A 118 1.21 -24.74 -14.53
C ARG A 118 0.48 -24.64 -15.85
#